data_AF-A0A1B7MD50-F1
#
_entry.id   AF-A0A1B7MD50-F1
#
_cell.length_a   1.000
_cell.length_b   1.000
_cell.length_c   1.000
_cell.angle_alpha   90.00
_cell.angle_beta   90.00
_cell.angle_gamma   90.00
#
_symmetry.space_group_name_H-M   'P 1'
#
loop_
_entity.id
_entity.type
_entity.pdbx_description
1 polymer ?
#
loop_
_entity_poly.entity_id
_entity_poly.type
_entity_poly.pdbx_seq_one_letter_code
_entity_poly.pdbx_strand_id
1 'polypeptide(L)'
;MTFTGYGDEWRLSRRIFHQTFRADSALKFHPMQIRRAREMIVSLIDDPQHYHAHFATFSSSVTMSAVYDYETSARDDPLVLLVIHAIDLAIGMLTPERAMMLKMFPFLLNLPDWCPGSSIKCDARVSTNLFNELVNVPFDYVKQHMAGDSISSRSSMVGEHLQRIEEQGEALRPVLEPALKKAATTAFAAAYDSTTSALMVFILAMVLYPDVQRYAQAEIDLVIGRDQLPTF
;
A
#
# COMPACT_ATOMS: atom_id res chain seq x y z
N MET A 1 -7.05 -6.55 -8.14
CA MET A 1 -7.58 -7.83 -7.61
C MET A 1 -8.83 -7.64 -6.76
N THR A 2 -8.94 -6.54 -6.01
CA THR A 2 -10.04 -6.28 -5.06
C THR A 2 -11.44 -6.32 -5.67
N PHE A 3 -11.62 -5.85 -6.91
CA PHE A 3 -12.93 -5.81 -7.58
C PHE A 3 -13.02 -6.69 -8.85
N THR A 4 -12.01 -7.53 -9.10
CA THR A 4 -12.02 -8.44 -10.26
C THR A 4 -12.77 -9.73 -9.89
N GLY A 5 -13.71 -10.14 -10.74
CA GLY A 5 -14.38 -11.44 -10.61
C GLY A 5 -13.39 -12.62 -10.66
N TYR A 6 -13.82 -13.77 -10.13
CA TYR A 6 -13.01 -14.98 -10.17
C TYR A 6 -12.73 -15.40 -11.61
N GLY A 7 -11.45 -15.59 -11.94
CA GLY A 7 -10.99 -15.92 -13.28
C GLY A 7 -9.47 -16.04 -13.33
N ASP A 8 -8.91 -16.33 -14.50
CA ASP A 8 -7.47 -16.58 -14.66
C ASP A 8 -6.62 -15.35 -14.33
N GLU A 9 -7.09 -14.15 -14.66
CA GLU A 9 -6.44 -12.91 -14.28
C GLU A 9 -6.34 -12.73 -12.75
N TRP A 10 -7.44 -13.03 -12.04
CA TRP A 10 -7.47 -12.98 -10.57
C TRP A 10 -6.50 -14.01 -9.99
N ARG A 11 -6.53 -15.25 -10.50
CA ARG A 11 -5.63 -16.34 -10.05
C ARG A 11 -4.17 -15.98 -10.27
N LEU A 12 -3.84 -15.39 -11.42
CA LEU A 12 -2.49 -14.97 -11.76
C LEU A 12 -2.00 -13.85 -10.84
N SER A 13 -2.80 -12.79 -10.68
CA SER A 13 -2.48 -11.70 -9.76
C SER A 13 -2.31 -12.22 -8.31
N ARG A 14 -3.12 -13.21 -7.89
CA ARG A 14 -3.06 -13.83 -6.56
C ARG A 14 -1.79 -14.63 -6.38
N ARG A 15 -1.39 -15.38 -7.41
CA ARG A 15 -0.15 -16.15 -7.41
C ARG A 15 1.06 -15.23 -7.26
N ILE A 16 1.12 -14.13 -8.04
CA ILE A 16 2.20 -13.14 -7.97
C ILE A 16 2.31 -12.57 -6.55
N PHE A 17 1.20 -12.06 -6.00
CA PHE A 17 1.15 -11.51 -4.64
C PHE A 17 1.60 -12.55 -3.59
N HIS A 18 1.05 -13.76 -3.66
CA HIS A 18 1.32 -14.79 -2.67
C HIS A 18 2.76 -15.32 -2.72
N GLN A 19 3.37 -15.45 -3.90
CA GLN A 19 4.76 -15.87 -4.03
C GLN A 19 5.74 -14.91 -3.32
N THR A 20 5.43 -13.62 -3.39
CA THR A 20 6.23 -12.57 -2.75
C THR A 20 6.04 -12.55 -1.24
N PHE A 21 4.77 -12.62 -0.79
CA PHE A 21 4.40 -12.40 0.62
C PHE A 21 4.04 -13.68 1.39
N ARG A 22 4.40 -14.87 0.89
CA ARG A 22 4.32 -16.11 1.67
C ARG A 22 5.24 -16.04 2.89
N ALA A 23 4.91 -16.78 3.94
CA ALA A 23 5.61 -16.75 5.23
C ALA A 23 7.14 -16.82 5.09
N ASP A 24 7.66 -17.80 4.35
CA ASP A 24 9.11 -17.97 4.19
C ASP A 24 9.78 -16.83 3.43
N SER A 25 9.11 -16.27 2.41
CA SER A 25 9.64 -15.15 1.62
C SER A 25 9.58 -13.84 2.39
N ALA A 26 8.59 -13.68 3.27
CA ALA A 26 8.34 -12.42 3.98
C ALA A 26 9.45 -12.06 4.97
N LEU A 27 10.22 -13.06 5.44
CA LEU A 27 11.35 -12.87 6.36
C LEU A 27 12.40 -11.88 5.81
N LYS A 28 12.55 -11.78 4.48
CA LYS A 28 13.49 -10.84 3.85
C LYS A 28 13.14 -9.36 4.11
N PHE A 29 11.88 -9.07 4.44
CA PHE A 29 11.40 -7.71 4.70
C PHE A 29 11.60 -7.27 6.16
N HIS A 30 11.92 -8.20 7.07
CA HIS A 30 12.10 -7.93 8.50
C HIS A 30 13.09 -6.79 8.80
N PRO A 31 14.31 -6.76 8.22
CA PRO A 31 15.25 -5.67 8.52
C PRO A 31 14.70 -4.29 8.14
N MET A 32 14.02 -4.21 7.00
CA MET A 32 13.38 -2.98 6.53
C MET A 32 12.20 -2.58 7.43
N GLN A 33 11.35 -3.53 7.85
CA GLN A 33 10.23 -3.26 8.76
C GLN A 33 10.71 -2.71 10.10
N ILE A 34 11.77 -3.29 10.70
CA ILE A 34 12.37 -2.78 11.94
C ILE A 34 12.91 -1.37 11.74
N ARG A 35 13.62 -1.11 10.63
CA ARG A 35 14.14 0.23 10.33
C ARG A 35 13.01 1.27 10.29
N ARG A 36 11.94 1.00 9.53
CA ARG A 36 10.78 1.89 9.41
C ARG A 36 10.02 2.05 10.73
N ALA A 37 9.92 0.98 11.53
CA ALA A 37 9.25 1.04 12.84
C ALA A 37 10.01 1.96 13.80
N ARG A 38 11.36 1.91 13.79
CA ARG A 38 12.20 2.80 14.59
C ARG A 38 12.06 4.26 14.16
N GLU A 39 12.06 4.53 12.85
CA GLU A 39 11.83 5.89 12.30
C GLU A 39 10.45 6.44 12.72
N MET A 40 9.42 5.60 12.70
CA MET A 40 8.08 5.95 13.16
C MET A 40 8.05 6.30 14.65
N ILE A 41 8.74 5.50 15.49
CA ILE A 41 8.80 5.76 16.94
C ILE A 41 9.50 7.08 17.23
N VAL A 42 10.63 7.37 16.56
CA VAL A 42 11.31 8.67 16.69
C VAL A 42 10.38 9.82 16.29
N SER A 43 9.70 9.70 15.15
CA SER A 43 8.74 10.71 14.67
C SER A 43 7.57 10.93 15.65
N LEU A 44 7.11 9.86 16.29
CA LEU A 44 6.05 9.91 17.31
C LEU A 44 6.50 10.61 18.60
N ILE A 45 7.77 10.44 18.99
CA ILE A 45 8.35 11.15 20.15
C ILE A 45 8.51 12.63 19.85
N ASP A 46 8.98 12.97 18.64
CA ASP A 46 9.22 14.35 18.22
C ASP A 46 7.92 15.15 18.00
N ASP A 47 6.89 14.51 17.44
CA ASP A 47 5.60 15.13 17.15
C ASP A 47 4.42 14.18 17.45
N PRO A 48 4.04 14.03 18.73
CA PRO A 48 2.97 13.12 19.14
C PRO A 48 1.58 13.59 18.71
N GLN A 49 1.40 14.87 18.38
CA GLN A 49 0.09 15.41 17.99
C GLN A 49 -0.37 14.89 16.62
N HIS A 50 0.59 14.63 15.72
CA HIS A 50 0.34 14.13 14.38
C HIS A 50 0.57 12.60 14.25
N TYR A 51 0.36 11.84 15.33
CA TYR A 51 0.57 10.39 15.38
C TYR A 51 -0.06 9.60 14.22
N HIS A 52 -1.26 9.99 13.78
CA HIS A 52 -1.95 9.36 12.65
C HIS A 52 -1.14 9.42 11.35
N ALA A 53 -0.50 10.57 11.08
CA ALA A 53 0.34 10.77 9.91
C ALA A 53 1.62 9.92 9.98
N HIS A 54 2.18 9.72 11.18
CA HIS A 54 3.33 8.84 11.39
C HIS A 54 2.99 7.37 11.09
N PHE A 55 1.80 6.90 11.49
CA PHE A 55 1.34 5.54 11.17
C PHE A 55 1.08 5.36 9.68
N ALA A 56 0.45 6.34 9.03
CA ALA A 56 0.25 6.36 7.58
C ALA A 56 1.58 6.32 6.83
N THR A 57 2.56 7.11 7.28
CA THR A 57 3.91 7.17 6.70
C THR A 57 4.64 5.84 6.89
N PHE A 58 4.59 5.24 8.09
CA PHE A 58 5.17 3.93 8.36
C PHE A 58 4.61 2.86 7.41
N SER A 59 3.29 2.75 7.35
CA SER A 59 2.60 1.77 6.50
C SER A 59 2.95 1.94 5.03
N SER A 60 2.91 3.19 4.53
CA SER A 60 3.27 3.52 3.15
C SER A 60 4.73 3.23 2.84
N SER A 61 5.64 3.54 3.76
CA SER A 61 7.08 3.34 3.60
C SER A 61 7.47 1.88 3.54
N VAL A 62 6.92 1.06 4.44
CA VAL A 62 7.13 -0.39 4.45
C VAL A 62 6.67 -1.00 3.12
N THR A 63 5.50 -0.58 2.68
CA THR A 63 4.85 -1.08 1.48
C THR A 63 5.59 -0.64 0.21
N MET A 64 5.98 0.63 0.10
CA MET A 64 6.76 1.13 -1.04
C MET A 64 8.10 0.40 -1.17
N SER A 65 8.80 0.20 -0.06
CA SER A 65 10.07 -0.52 -0.07
C SER A 65 9.87 -2.00 -0.44
N ALA A 66 8.85 -2.68 0.10
CA ALA A 66 8.63 -4.10 -0.20
C ALA A 66 8.13 -4.35 -1.64
N VAL A 67 7.27 -3.48 -2.17
CA VAL A 67 6.63 -3.68 -3.47
C VAL A 67 7.47 -3.12 -4.61
N TYR A 68 8.03 -1.92 -4.46
CA TYR A 68 8.67 -1.16 -5.53
C TYR A 68 10.14 -0.85 -5.28
N ASP A 69 10.73 -1.34 -4.17
CA ASP A 69 12.10 -0.97 -3.77
C ASP A 69 12.28 0.55 -3.56
N TYR A 70 11.19 1.26 -3.30
CA TYR A 70 11.24 2.70 -3.18
C TYR A 70 11.60 3.11 -1.75
N GLU A 71 12.63 3.92 -1.61
CA GLU A 71 13.00 4.56 -0.35
C GLU A 71 12.21 5.86 -0.19
N THR A 72 11.15 5.79 0.60
CA THR A 72 10.35 6.95 0.96
C THR A 72 11.13 7.96 1.78
N SER A 73 10.89 9.23 1.48
CA SER A 73 11.30 10.35 2.34
C SER A 73 10.53 10.28 3.67
N ALA A 74 11.17 10.73 4.76
CA ALA A 74 10.58 10.67 6.10
C ALA A 74 9.30 11.52 6.25
N ARG A 75 9.15 12.57 5.42
CA ARG A 75 7.99 13.47 5.41
C ARG A 75 7.66 13.87 3.98
N ASP A 76 6.36 14.04 3.72
CA ASP A 76 5.80 14.59 2.47
C ASP A 76 6.34 13.96 1.18
N ASP A 77 6.56 12.64 1.20
CA ASP A 77 7.02 11.93 0.03
C ASP A 77 5.96 11.99 -1.09
N PRO A 78 6.32 12.42 -2.31
CA PRO A 78 5.35 12.68 -3.37
C PRO A 78 4.60 11.42 -3.80
N LEU A 79 5.25 10.25 -3.80
CA LEU A 79 4.59 9.00 -4.17
C LEU A 79 3.66 8.54 -3.05
N VAL A 80 4.06 8.71 -1.80
CA VAL A 80 3.19 8.41 -0.65
C VAL A 80 1.95 9.30 -0.68
N LEU A 81 2.12 10.62 -0.83
CA LEU A 81 1.01 11.58 -0.90
C LEU A 81 0.07 11.30 -2.07
N LEU A 82 0.61 10.95 -3.24
CA LEU A 82 -0.18 10.51 -4.39
C LEU A 82 -1.09 9.34 -4.00
N VAL A 83 -0.56 8.36 -3.27
CA VAL A 83 -1.37 7.20 -2.87
C VAL A 83 -2.41 7.56 -1.82
N ILE A 84 -2.04 8.34 -0.80
CA ILE A 84 -2.97 8.80 0.23
C ILE A 84 -4.17 9.48 -0.43
N HIS A 85 -3.91 10.46 -1.31
CA HIS A 85 -4.97 11.17 -2.02
C HIS A 85 -5.82 10.26 -2.91
N ALA A 86 -5.19 9.31 -3.63
CA ALA A 86 -5.92 8.39 -4.49
C ALA A 86 -6.82 7.44 -3.68
N ILE A 87 -6.35 6.93 -2.54
CA ILE A 87 -7.12 6.02 -1.67
C ILE A 87 -8.24 6.78 -0.96
N ASP A 88 -7.98 7.96 -0.40
CA ASP A 88 -8.99 8.76 0.29
C ASP A 88 -10.13 9.15 -0.67
N LEU A 89 -9.79 9.55 -1.89
CA LEU A 89 -10.77 9.81 -2.93
C LEU A 89 -11.55 8.54 -3.30
N ALA A 90 -10.87 7.40 -3.44
CA ALA A 90 -11.52 6.12 -3.73
C ALA A 90 -12.53 5.74 -2.64
N ILE A 91 -12.14 5.82 -1.36
CA ILE A 91 -13.01 5.50 -0.23
C ILE A 91 -14.23 6.44 -0.22
N GLY A 92 -14.03 7.75 -0.44
CA GLY A 92 -15.12 8.72 -0.54
C GLY A 92 -16.07 8.48 -1.73
N MET A 93 -15.62 7.77 -2.77
CA MET A 93 -16.42 7.40 -3.93
C MET A 93 -17.17 6.08 -3.77
N LEU A 94 -16.62 5.15 -2.99
CA LEU A 94 -17.14 3.79 -2.80
C LEU A 94 -18.25 3.70 -1.73
N THR A 95 -18.99 4.79 -1.49
CA THR A 95 -20.07 4.76 -0.51
C THR A 95 -21.28 3.94 -1.00
N PRO A 96 -21.99 3.25 -0.10
CA PRO A 96 -23.18 2.48 -0.46
C PRO A 96 -24.25 3.33 -1.16
N GLU A 97 -24.41 4.60 -0.79
CA GLU A 97 -25.38 5.51 -1.40
C GLU A 97 -25.04 5.79 -2.86
N ARG A 98 -23.77 6.11 -3.16
CA ARG A 98 -23.30 6.34 -4.53
C ARG A 98 -23.41 5.07 -5.38
N ALA A 99 -23.03 3.93 -4.82
CA ALA A 99 -23.15 2.64 -5.50
C ALA A 99 -24.61 2.28 -5.82
N MET A 100 -25.54 2.51 -4.89
CA MET A 100 -26.97 2.28 -5.10
C MET A 100 -27.54 3.22 -6.17
N MET A 101 -27.17 4.50 -6.18
CA MET A 101 -27.59 5.45 -7.21
C MET A 101 -27.10 5.03 -8.60
N LEU A 102 -25.83 4.63 -8.74
CA LEU A 102 -25.29 4.16 -10.02
C LEU A 102 -25.93 2.86 -10.51
N LYS A 103 -26.27 1.95 -9.58
CA LYS A 103 -26.95 0.70 -9.91
C LYS A 103 -28.39 0.93 -10.37
N MET A 104 -29.08 1.90 -9.78
CA MET A 104 -30.48 2.22 -10.12
C MET A 104 -30.58 3.15 -11.34
N PHE A 105 -29.63 4.06 -11.51
CA PHE A 105 -29.61 5.08 -12.57
C PHE A 105 -28.26 5.09 -13.31
N PRO A 106 -27.98 4.07 -14.15
CA PRO A 106 -26.70 3.96 -14.84
C PRO A 106 -26.43 5.10 -15.84
N PHE A 107 -27.48 5.81 -16.30
CA PHE A 107 -27.34 6.95 -17.20
C PHE A 107 -26.63 8.15 -16.57
N LEU A 108 -26.48 8.21 -15.24
CA LEU A 108 -25.77 9.28 -14.54
C LEU A 108 -24.29 9.40 -14.97
N LEU A 109 -23.67 8.30 -15.42
CA LEU A 109 -22.30 8.31 -15.96
C LEU A 109 -22.21 8.95 -17.36
N ASN A 110 -23.33 9.05 -18.07
CA ASN A 110 -23.40 9.60 -19.43
C ASN A 110 -23.94 11.03 -19.48
N LEU A 111 -24.21 11.65 -18.32
CA LEU A 111 -24.71 13.01 -18.27
C LEU A 111 -23.70 13.99 -18.88
N PRO A 112 -24.16 15.02 -19.62
CA PRO A 112 -23.32 16.14 -20.01
C PRO A 112 -22.76 16.85 -18.78
N ASP A 113 -21.52 17.35 -18.89
CA ASP A 113 -20.80 17.94 -17.74
C ASP A 113 -21.54 19.15 -17.12
N TRP A 114 -22.41 19.82 -17.89
CA TRP A 114 -23.22 20.97 -17.44
C TRP A 114 -24.51 20.59 -16.68
N CYS A 115 -24.91 19.32 -16.66
CA CYS A 115 -26.19 18.88 -16.09
C CYS A 115 -26.10 18.69 -14.56
N PRO A 116 -27.13 19.09 -13.77
CA PRO A 116 -27.17 18.76 -12.34
C PRO A 116 -27.15 17.24 -12.13
N GLY A 117 -26.17 16.75 -11.35
CA GLY A 117 -25.89 15.32 -11.18
C GLY A 117 -24.65 14.82 -11.95
N SER A 118 -24.02 15.67 -12.78
CA SER A 118 -22.76 15.35 -13.46
C SER A 118 -21.56 15.22 -12.51
N SER A 119 -21.68 15.62 -11.24
CA SER A 119 -20.62 15.52 -10.24
C SER A 119 -20.11 14.08 -10.08
N ILE A 120 -20.99 13.08 -10.13
CA ILE A 120 -20.59 11.67 -10.02
C ILE A 120 -19.67 11.27 -11.18
N LYS A 121 -19.97 11.73 -12.41
CA LYS A 121 -19.15 11.50 -13.60
C LYS A 121 -17.82 12.26 -13.51
N CYS A 122 -17.84 13.51 -13.06
CA CYS A 122 -16.63 14.31 -12.84
C CYS A 122 -15.72 13.66 -11.80
N ASP A 123 -16.26 13.29 -10.64
CA ASP A 123 -15.52 12.62 -9.57
C ASP A 123 -14.97 11.27 -10.05
N ALA A 124 -15.73 10.50 -10.84
CA ALA A 124 -15.26 9.25 -11.43
C ALA A 124 -14.10 9.48 -12.42
N ARG A 125 -14.16 10.55 -13.23
CA ARG A 125 -13.07 10.93 -14.15
C ARG A 125 -11.79 11.30 -13.38
N VAL A 126 -11.91 12.15 -12.36
CA VAL A 126 -10.78 12.53 -11.49
C VAL A 126 -10.19 11.31 -10.79
N SER A 127 -11.05 10.46 -10.23
CA SER A 127 -10.64 9.21 -9.57
C SER A 127 -9.93 8.26 -10.53
N THR A 128 -10.41 8.14 -11.78
CA THR A 128 -9.78 7.30 -12.80
C THR A 128 -8.37 7.79 -13.13
N ASN A 129 -8.18 9.10 -13.26
CA ASN A 129 -6.87 9.67 -13.53
C ASN A 129 -5.89 9.43 -12.36
N LEU A 130 -6.32 9.70 -11.13
CA LEU A 130 -5.51 9.43 -9.93
C LEU A 130 -5.18 7.95 -9.77
N PHE A 131 -6.12 7.04 -10.07
CA PHE A 131 -5.84 5.61 -10.06
C PHE A 131 -4.83 5.21 -11.14
N ASN A 132 -4.92 5.81 -12.33
CA ASN A 132 -3.93 5.56 -13.38
C ASN A 132 -2.53 6.03 -12.94
N GLU A 133 -2.42 7.17 -12.26
CA GLU A 133 -1.16 7.63 -11.69
C GLU A 133 -0.65 6.70 -10.58
N LEU A 134 -1.53 6.32 -9.64
CA LEU A 134 -1.23 5.38 -8.56
C LEU A 134 -0.66 4.04 -9.09
N VAL A 135 -1.20 3.53 -10.20
CA VAL A 135 -0.74 2.28 -10.81
C VAL A 135 0.57 2.49 -11.58
N ASN A 136 0.66 3.54 -12.39
CA ASN A 136 1.74 3.64 -13.37
C ASN A 136 2.98 4.32 -12.79
N VAL A 137 2.85 5.39 -11.99
CA VAL A 137 4.01 6.17 -11.51
C VAL A 137 4.99 5.30 -10.69
N PRO A 138 4.55 4.55 -9.66
CA PRO A 138 5.47 3.71 -8.89
C PRO A 138 6.04 2.54 -9.72
N PHE A 139 5.26 2.04 -10.68
CA PHE A 139 5.68 0.93 -11.53
C PHE A 139 6.74 1.36 -12.56
N ASP A 140 6.54 2.52 -13.18
CA ASP A 140 7.45 3.09 -14.15
C ASP A 140 8.75 3.57 -13.47
N TYR A 141 8.67 4.02 -12.21
CA TYR A 141 9.85 4.26 -11.37
C TYR A 141 10.77 3.02 -11.33
N VAL A 142 10.22 1.83 -11.04
CA VAL A 142 11.00 0.59 -10.99
C VAL A 142 11.62 0.28 -12.36
N LYS A 143 10.82 0.36 -13.43
CA LYS A 143 11.32 0.11 -14.80
C LYS A 143 12.49 1.02 -15.18
N GLN A 144 12.41 2.31 -14.84
CA GLN A 144 13.48 3.26 -15.13
C GLN A 144 14.76 2.96 -14.34
N HIS A 145 14.62 2.57 -13.08
CA HIS A 145 15.78 2.26 -12.24
C HIS A 145 16.41 0.90 -12.58
N MET A 146 15.64 -0.06 -13.13
CA MET A 146 16.17 -1.32 -13.65
C MET A 146 17.00 -1.14 -14.93
N ALA A 147 16.67 -0.14 -15.76
CA ALA A 147 17.37 0.11 -17.03
C ALA A 147 18.75 0.77 -16.83
N GLY A 148 19.02 1.35 -15.66
CA GLY A 148 20.37 1.77 -15.27
C GLY A 148 21.06 0.63 -14.51
N ASP A 149 22.33 0.36 -14.78
CA ASP A 149 23.17 -0.72 -14.20
C ASP A 149 23.31 -0.72 -12.64
N SER A 150 22.47 0.00 -11.91
CA SER A 150 22.55 0.21 -10.46
C SER A 150 21.76 -0.82 -9.63
N ILE A 151 20.83 -1.59 -10.22
CA ILE A 151 20.03 -2.58 -9.47
C ILE A 151 20.58 -3.98 -9.67
N SER A 152 21.62 -4.32 -8.92
CA SER A 152 22.06 -5.72 -8.74
C SER A 152 21.70 -6.31 -7.36
N SER A 153 20.93 -5.63 -6.50
CA SER A 153 20.86 -6.08 -5.09
C SER A 153 19.63 -5.71 -4.25
N ARG A 154 18.44 -5.43 -4.80
CA ARG A 154 17.27 -5.18 -3.95
C ARG A 154 16.03 -5.98 -4.35
N SER A 155 15.49 -6.70 -3.36
CA SER A 155 14.48 -7.75 -3.50
C SER A 155 13.06 -7.19 -3.36
N SER A 156 12.57 -6.45 -4.37
CA SER A 156 11.18 -5.97 -4.38
C SER A 156 10.27 -6.87 -5.21
N MET A 157 8.96 -6.80 -4.92
CA MET A 157 7.98 -7.57 -5.69
C MET A 157 8.07 -7.24 -7.19
N VAL A 158 8.00 -5.96 -7.54
CA VAL A 158 7.93 -5.55 -8.95
C VAL A 158 9.26 -5.84 -9.64
N GLY A 159 10.40 -5.54 -9.02
CA GLY A 159 11.72 -5.81 -9.60
C GLY A 159 11.94 -7.30 -9.89
N GLU A 160 11.68 -8.18 -8.91
CA GLU A 160 11.86 -9.63 -9.08
C GLU A 160 10.95 -10.21 -10.16
N HIS A 161 9.69 -9.77 -10.23
CA HIS A 161 8.76 -10.28 -11.24
C HIS A 161 9.02 -9.68 -12.62
N LEU A 162 9.47 -8.42 -12.74
CA LEU A 162 9.90 -7.85 -14.02
C LEU A 162 11.11 -8.60 -14.60
N GLN A 163 12.12 -8.90 -13.77
CA GLN A 163 13.28 -9.69 -14.19
C GLN A 163 12.87 -11.08 -14.70
N ARG A 164 11.95 -11.76 -13.99
CA ARG A 164 11.42 -13.06 -14.45
C ARG A 164 10.64 -12.97 -15.76
N ILE A 165 9.93 -11.87 -15.99
CA ILE A 165 9.20 -11.64 -17.25
C ILE A 165 10.20 -11.48 -18.41
N GLU A 166 11.30 -10.77 -18.20
CA GLU A 166 12.38 -10.63 -19.19
C GLU A 166 13.04 -11.99 -19.52
N GLU A 167 13.27 -12.83 -18.50
CA GLU A 167 13.81 -14.19 -18.67
C GLU A 167 12.86 -15.15 -19.41
N GLN A 168 11.55 -15.02 -19.21
CA GLN A 168 10.52 -15.87 -19.84
C GLN A 168 10.18 -15.46 -21.28
N GLY A 169 10.67 -14.30 -21.72
CA GLY A 169 10.51 -13.79 -23.08
C GLY A 169 9.29 -12.89 -23.29
N GLU A 170 9.42 -11.99 -24.25
CA GLU A 170 8.48 -10.89 -24.54
C GLU A 170 7.05 -11.34 -24.88
N ALA A 171 6.85 -12.59 -25.30
CA ALA A 171 5.52 -13.12 -25.63
C ALA A 171 4.56 -13.17 -24.42
N LEU A 172 5.08 -13.34 -23.20
CA LEU A 172 4.27 -13.45 -21.97
C LEU A 172 4.05 -12.10 -21.27
N ARG A 173 4.82 -11.08 -21.63
CA ARG A 173 4.76 -9.74 -21.04
C ARG A 173 3.36 -9.10 -21.08
N PRO A 174 2.58 -9.17 -22.18
CA PRO A 174 1.24 -8.57 -22.24
C PRO A 174 0.24 -9.17 -21.24
N VAL A 175 0.51 -10.38 -20.73
CA VAL A 175 -0.36 -11.07 -19.76
C VAL A 175 0.17 -10.87 -18.34
N LEU A 176 1.48 -11.00 -18.14
CA LEU A 176 2.10 -10.94 -16.82
C LEU A 176 2.21 -9.51 -16.27
N GLU A 177 2.53 -8.53 -17.12
CA GLU A 177 2.75 -7.15 -16.68
C GLU A 177 1.46 -6.50 -16.12
N PRO A 178 0.29 -6.61 -16.77
CA PRO A 178 -0.96 -6.08 -16.20
C PRO A 178 -1.37 -6.78 -14.90
N ALA A 179 -1.14 -8.10 -14.80
CA ALA A 179 -1.41 -8.86 -13.58
C ALA A 179 -0.48 -8.44 -12.43
N LEU A 180 0.80 -8.17 -12.74
CA LEU A 180 1.77 -7.65 -11.79
C LEU A 180 1.39 -6.25 -11.31
N LYS A 181 1.03 -5.32 -12.21
CA LYS A 181 0.51 -4.00 -11.85
C LYS A 181 -0.70 -4.12 -10.91
N LYS A 182 -1.68 -4.96 -11.26
CA LYS A 182 -2.86 -5.22 -10.42
C LYS A 182 -2.50 -5.79 -9.05
N ALA A 183 -1.54 -6.71 -8.97
CA ALA A 183 -1.07 -7.28 -7.72
C ALA A 183 -0.35 -6.24 -6.85
N ALA A 184 0.51 -5.41 -7.45
CA ALA A 184 1.27 -4.35 -6.78
C ALA A 184 0.35 -3.25 -6.22
N THR A 185 -0.59 -2.75 -7.02
CA THR A 185 -1.57 -1.77 -6.54
C THR A 185 -2.45 -2.35 -5.43
N THR A 186 -2.84 -3.63 -5.52
CA THR A 186 -3.62 -4.29 -4.46
C THR A 186 -2.81 -4.42 -3.18
N ALA A 187 -1.54 -4.84 -3.28
CA ALA A 187 -0.64 -4.92 -2.14
C ALA A 187 -0.53 -3.57 -1.43
N PHE A 188 -0.38 -2.51 -2.23
CA PHE A 188 -0.23 -1.18 -1.70
C PHE A 188 -1.47 -0.69 -0.95
N ALA A 189 -2.62 -0.69 -1.65
CA ALA A 189 -3.86 -0.21 -1.09
C ALA A 189 -4.28 -0.98 0.17
N ALA A 190 -4.09 -2.31 0.17
CA ALA A 190 -4.42 -3.14 1.32
C ALA A 190 -3.52 -2.85 2.53
N ALA A 191 -2.20 -2.72 2.32
CA ALA A 191 -1.26 -2.52 3.41
C ALA A 191 -1.40 -1.13 4.04
N TYR A 192 -1.56 -0.09 3.21
CA TYR A 192 -1.69 1.30 3.64
C TYR A 192 -2.79 1.48 4.71
N ASP A 193 -4.04 1.22 4.34
CA ASP A 193 -5.22 1.58 5.15
C ASP A 193 -5.37 0.67 6.36
N SER A 194 -5.21 -0.65 6.17
CA SER A 194 -5.42 -1.64 7.24
C SER A 194 -4.37 -1.54 8.35
N THR A 195 -3.09 -1.36 8.02
CA THR A 195 -2.01 -1.26 9.02
C THR A 195 -2.11 0.05 9.80
N THR A 196 -2.40 1.15 9.10
CA THR A 196 -2.59 2.46 9.73
C THR A 196 -3.75 2.39 10.73
N SER A 197 -4.89 1.85 10.30
CA SER A 197 -6.07 1.67 11.15
C SER A 197 -5.79 0.73 12.34
N ALA A 198 -5.07 -0.38 12.13
CA ALA A 198 -4.72 -1.31 13.19
C ALA A 198 -3.84 -0.66 14.26
N LEU A 199 -2.84 0.15 13.88
CA LEU A 199 -2.00 0.89 14.80
C LEU A 199 -2.80 1.94 15.59
N MET A 200 -3.70 2.66 14.92
CA MET A 200 -4.61 3.62 15.57
C MET A 200 -5.47 2.93 16.64
N VAL A 201 -6.10 1.80 16.28
CA VAL A 201 -6.93 1.01 17.21
C VAL A 201 -6.09 0.45 18.36
N PHE A 202 -4.88 -0.02 18.10
CA PHE A 202 -3.97 -0.51 19.12
C PHE A 202 -3.66 0.57 20.15
N ILE A 203 -3.29 1.78 19.71
CA ILE A 203 -3.00 2.90 20.61
C ILE A 203 -4.23 3.32 21.40
N LEU A 204 -5.39 3.41 20.75
CA LEU A 204 -6.65 3.68 21.44
C LEU A 204 -6.93 2.64 22.54
N ALA A 205 -6.72 1.35 22.24
CA ALA A 205 -6.88 0.28 23.23
C ALA A 205 -5.90 0.42 24.39
N MET A 206 -4.63 0.74 24.13
CA MET A 206 -3.63 0.96 25.20
C MET A 206 -3.98 2.16 26.10
N VAL A 207 -4.60 3.21 25.54
CA VAL A 207 -5.09 4.37 26.30
C VAL A 207 -6.31 4.03 27.14
N LEU A 208 -7.26 3.25 26.60
CA LEU A 208 -8.49 2.86 27.30
C LEU A 208 -8.25 1.79 28.39
N TYR A 209 -7.24 0.93 28.21
CA TYR A 209 -6.94 -0.19 29.10
C TYR A 209 -5.49 -0.14 29.61
N PRO A 210 -5.13 0.84 30.46
CA PRO A 210 -3.75 1.05 30.90
C PRO A 210 -3.18 -0.13 31.70
N ASP A 211 -4.02 -0.92 32.38
CA ASP A 211 -3.55 -2.11 33.11
C ASP A 211 -3.06 -3.21 32.15
N VAL A 212 -3.72 -3.35 31.00
CA VAL A 212 -3.29 -4.26 29.92
C VAL A 212 -1.97 -3.77 29.30
N GLN A 213 -1.84 -2.45 29.07
CA GLN A 213 -0.60 -1.86 28.58
C GLN A 213 0.57 -2.13 29.54
N ARG A 214 0.39 -1.92 30.84
CA ARG A 214 1.43 -2.20 31.86
C ARG A 214 1.81 -3.67 31.90
N TYR A 215 0.83 -4.57 31.81
CA TYR A 215 1.08 -6.01 31.75
C TYR A 215 1.91 -6.38 30.52
N ALA A 216 1.53 -5.87 29.34
CA ALA A 216 2.28 -6.11 28.10
C ALA A 216 3.72 -5.56 28.17
N GLN A 217 3.92 -4.38 28.75
CA GLN A 217 5.26 -3.81 28.97
C GLN A 217 6.09 -4.65 29.94
N ALA A 218 5.50 -5.15 31.04
CA ALA A 218 6.20 -6.01 31.99
C ALA A 218 6.65 -7.33 31.36
N GLU A 219 5.83 -7.93 30.49
CA GLU A 219 6.19 -9.13 29.74
C GLU A 219 7.37 -8.87 28.78
N ILE A 220 7.33 -7.75 28.05
CA ILE A 220 8.42 -7.34 27.14
C ILE A 220 9.72 -7.13 27.93
N ASP A 221 9.65 -6.38 29.04
CA ASP A 221 10.79 -6.12 29.92
C ASP A 221 11.38 -7.42 30.51
N LEU A 222 10.54 -8.43 30.79
CA LEU A 222 10.97 -9.71 31.33
C LEU A 222 11.68 -10.58 30.28
N VAL A 223 11.18 -10.62 29.04
CA VAL A 223 11.72 -11.49 27.98
C VAL A 223 12.94 -10.87 27.29
N ILE A 224 12.90 -9.57 26.99
CA ILE A 224 13.91 -8.89 26.18
C ILE A 224 14.91 -8.12 27.07
N GLY A 225 14.47 -7.68 28.27
CA GLY A 225 15.23 -6.74 29.08
C GLY A 225 15.09 -5.30 28.59
N ARG A 226 15.86 -4.40 29.20
CA ARG A 226 15.81 -2.94 28.91
C ARG A 226 16.98 -2.42 28.09
N ASP A 227 17.98 -3.26 27.85
CA ASP A 227 19.22 -2.89 27.16
C ASP A 227 19.16 -3.11 25.65
N GLN A 228 18.07 -3.71 25.14
CA GLN A 228 17.90 -4.05 23.74
C GLN A 228 16.50 -3.71 23.24
N LEU A 229 16.41 -3.32 21.96
CA LEU A 229 15.13 -3.11 21.28
C LEU A 229 14.62 -4.45 20.71
N PRO A 230 13.29 -4.66 20.64
CA PRO A 230 12.72 -5.88 20.06
C PRO A 230 13.19 -6.16 18.63
N THR A 231 13.37 -7.45 18.34
CA THR A 231 13.67 -8.00 17.00
C THR A 231 12.74 -9.19 16.68
N PHE A 232 12.84 -9.75 15.48
CA PHE A 232 12.11 -10.97 15.08
C PHE A 232 12.76 -12.25 15.59
#